data_AF-A0A926N5P1-F1
#
_entry.id   AF-A0A926N5P1-F1
#
_cell.length_a   1.000
_cell.length_b   1.000
_cell.length_c   1.000
_cell.angle_alpha   90.00
_cell.angle_beta   90.00
_cell.angle_gamma   90.00
#
_symmetry.space_group_name_H-M   'P 1'
#
loop_
_entity.id
_entity.type
_entity.pdbx_description
1 polymer ?
#
loop_
_entity_poly.entity_id
_entity_poly.type
_entity_poly.pdbx_seq_one_letter_code
_entity_poly.pdbx_strand_id
1 'polypeptide(L)' 'GIGAIPKWNFHKIIIGKNGKVVDTFASFTKPSSKKFINLIKKEIKN' A
#
# COMPACT_ATOMS: atom_id res chain seq x y z
N GLY A 1 15.25 1.06 2.38
CA GLY A 1 13.81 1.35 2.28
C GLY A 1 13.39 2.08 3.54
N ILE A 2 12.75 3.23 3.39
CA ILE A 2 12.26 4.03 4.52
C ILE A 2 11.20 3.17 5.20
N GLY A 3 11.47 2.73 6.43
CA GLY A 3 10.51 1.94 7.22
C GLY A 3 9.16 2.63 7.24
N ALA A 4 8.10 1.82 7.19
CA ALA A 4 6.69 2.18 7.07
C ALA A 4 6.14 2.96 8.28
N ILE A 5 6.88 3.91 8.84
CA ILE A 5 6.48 4.73 9.98
C ILE A 5 5.62 5.88 9.44
N PRO A 6 4.30 5.88 9.71
CA PRO A 6 3.42 6.95 9.29
C PRO A 6 3.85 8.27 9.93
N LYS A 7 4.16 9.27 9.12
CA LYS A 7 4.47 10.63 9.60
C LYS A 7 3.23 11.53 9.70
N TRP A 8 2.13 11.12 9.08
CA TRP A 8 0.90 11.88 9.00
C TRP A 8 -0.30 10.95 8.82
N ASN A 9 -1.49 11.45 9.14
CA ASN A 9 -2.74 10.74 8.92
C ASN A 9 -2.92 10.33 7.46
N PHE A 10 -3.63 9.22 7.22
CA PHE A 10 -3.93 8.64 5.91
C PHE A 10 -2.75 8.03 5.14
N HIS A 11 -1.63 7.74 5.82
CA HIS A 11 -0.61 6.84 5.28
C HIS A 11 -1.20 5.44 5.07
N LYS A 12 -0.81 4.76 3.99
CA LYS A 12 -1.43 3.50 3.58
C LYS A 12 -0.37 2.41 3.55
N ILE A 13 -0.63 1.30 4.22
CA ILE A 13 0.26 0.13 4.27
C ILE A 13 -0.50 -1.03 3.63
N ILE A 14 0.11 -1.69 2.65
CA ILE A 14 -0.48 -2.85 1.98
C ILE A 14 0.11 -4.11 2.56
N ILE A 15 -0.77 -4.97 3.09
CA ILE A 15 -0.42 -6.26 3.69
C ILE A 15 -0.90 -7.35 2.73
N GLY A 16 0.02 -8.24 2.35
CA GLY A 16 -0.26 -9.36 1.45
C GLY A 16 -0.93 -10.53 2.17
N LYS A 17 -1.37 -11.54 1.41
CA LYS A 17 -2.03 -12.75 1.93
C LYS A 17 -1.21 -13.53 2.96
N ASN A 18 0.12 -13.39 2.92
CA ASN A 18 1.06 -14.01 3.87
C ASN A 18 1.26 -13.18 5.16
N GLY A 19 0.49 -12.11 5.37
CA GLY A 19 0.61 -11.23 6.51
C GLY A 19 1.84 -10.32 6.49
N LYS A 20 2.62 -10.29 5.40
CA LYS A 20 3.81 -9.44 5.26
C LYS A 20 3.46 -8.13 4.55
N VAL A 21 4.21 -7.08 4.88
CA VAL A 21 4.11 -5.78 4.19
C VAL A 21 4.62 -5.94 2.76
N VAL A 22 3.80 -5.56 1.80
CA VAL A 22 4.13 -5.61 0.36
C VAL A 22 4.65 -4.25 -0.10
N ASP A 23 3.96 -3.17 0.25
CA ASP A 23 4.34 -1.80 -0.11
C ASP A 23 3.66 -0.78 0.81
N THR A 24 4.10 0.48 0.73
CA THR A 24 3.53 1.62 1.46
C THR A 24 3.29 2.80 0.54
N PHE A 25 2.26 3.60 0.85
CA PHE A 25 1.91 4.79 0.10
C PHE A 25 1.72 5.99 1.03
N ALA A 26 2.31 7.11 0.65
CA ALA A 26 2.16 8.37 1.36
C ALA A 26 0.70 8.86 1.36
N SER A 27 0.38 9.72 2.33
CA SER A 27 -0.98 10.22 2.57
C SER A 27 -1.63 10.86 1.35
N PHE A 28 -0.87 11.61 0.56
CA PHE A 28 -1.33 12.28 -0.65
C PHE A 28 -1.60 11.33 -1.84
N THR A 29 -1.23 10.05 -1.73
CA THR A 29 -1.56 9.06 -2.76
C THR A 29 -3.08 8.85 -2.79
N LYS A 30 -3.69 9.14 -3.95
CA LYS A 30 -5.12 8.92 -4.17
C LYS A 30 -5.45 7.42 -4.15
N PRO A 31 -6.56 7.01 -3.50
CA PRO A 31 -7.00 5.60 -3.51
C PRO A 31 -7.38 5.12 -4.91
N SER A 32 -7.72 6.04 -5.82
CA SER A 32 -8.00 5.75 -7.23
C SER A 32 -6.76 5.72 -8.13
N SER A 33 -5.56 5.90 -7.58
CA SER A 33 -4.34 5.89 -8.40
C SER A 33 -4.13 4.52 -9.06
N LYS A 34 -3.75 4.51 -10.34
CA LYS A 34 -3.49 3.26 -11.09
C LYS A 34 -2.47 2.37 -10.37
N LYS A 35 -1.42 2.95 -9.79
CA LYS A 35 -0.39 2.20 -9.04
C LYS A 35 -1.00 1.47 -7.84
N PHE A 36 -1.79 2.16 -7.02
CA PHE A 36 -2.41 1.59 -5.83
C PHE A 36 -3.40 0.46 -6.18
N ILE A 37 -4.30 0.72 -7.13
CA ILE A 37 -5.28 -0.28 -7.58
C ILE A 37 -4.60 -1.50 -8.20
N ASN A 38 -3.59 -1.30 -9.06
CA ASN A 38 -2.90 -2.41 -9.71
C ASN A 38 -2.14 -3.29 -8.71
N LEU A 39 -1.54 -2.68 -7.67
CA LEU A 39 -0.91 -3.44 -6.59
C LEU A 39 -1.94 -4.30 -5.86
N ILE A 40 -3.07 -3.73 -5.46
CA ILE A 40 -4.15 -4.48 -4.79
C ILE A 40 -4.66 -5.62 -5.68
N LYS A 41 -4.92 -5.36 -6.96
CA LYS A 41 -5.36 -6.39 -7.92
C LYS A 41 -4.35 -7.52 -8.07
N LYS A 42 -3.05 -7.20 -8.06
CA LYS A 42 -1.98 -8.19 -8.10
C LYS A 42 -2.00 -9.09 -6.86
N GLU A 43 -2.14 -8.51 -5.67
CA GLU A 43 -2.13 -9.28 -4.41
C GLU A 43 -3.42 -10.10 -4.19
N ILE A 44 -4.54 -9.72 -4.81
CA ILE A 44 -5.79 -10.48 -4.75
C ILE A 44 -5.76 -11.68 -5.71
N LYS A 45 -5.03 -11.59 -6.83
CA LYS A 45 -4.95 -12.67 -7.82
C LYS A 45 -4.41 -13.96 -7.16
N ASN A 46 -4.96 -15.10 -7.56
CA ASN A 46 -4.49 -16.43 -7.16
C ASN A 46 -3.40 -16.91 -8.11
#